data_AF-A0A2Z6N0V6-F1
#
_entry.id   AF-A0A2Z6N0V6-F1
#
_cell.length_a   1.000
_cell.length_b   1.000
_cell.length_c   1.000
_cell.angle_alpha   90.00
_cell.angle_beta   90.00
_cell.angle_gamma   90.00
#
_symmetry.space_group_name_H-M   'P 1'
#
loop_
_entity.id
_entity.type
_entity.pdbx_description
1 polymer ?
#
loop_
_entity_poly.entity_id
_entity_poly.type
_entity_poly.pdbx_seq_one_letter_code
_entity_poly.pdbx_strand_id
1 'polypeptide(L)'
;MLLQRRDTYYGESAMTAAGLEHVVQPRLQHYSNTGDVILQLCKNEDRTVAGQVAMLLWVLWNNRNNSLWNDSKEPGRSLGIKAMQLWQEWNSVQQQQQSTTQQQHIQS
;
A
#
# COMPACT_ATOMS: atom_id res chain seq x y z
N MET A 1 -24.11 11.45 5.38
CA MET A 1 -24.33 10.17 4.65
C MET A 1 -23.60 10.12 3.29
N LEU A 2 -23.53 11.20 2.50
CA LEU A 2 -22.84 11.19 1.19
C LEU A 2 -21.30 11.21 1.26
N LEU A 3 -20.71 11.83 2.28
CA LEU A 3 -19.24 11.87 2.46
C LEU A 3 -18.67 10.49 2.80
N GLN A 4 -19.35 9.75 3.69
CA GLN A 4 -18.91 8.42 4.12
C GLN A 4 -18.93 7.40 2.98
N ARG A 5 -19.90 7.49 2.04
CA ARG A 5 -19.92 6.66 0.83
C ARG A 5 -18.76 7.00 -0.12
N ARG A 6 -18.44 8.29 -0.34
CA ARG A 6 -17.35 8.68 -1.24
C ARG A 6 -15.99 8.16 -0.78
N ASP A 7 -15.74 8.16 0.53
CA ASP A 7 -14.47 7.66 1.08
C ASP A 7 -14.35 6.12 0.98
N THR A 8 -15.48 5.39 1.03
CA THR A 8 -15.47 3.93 0.81
C THR A 8 -15.12 3.59 -0.64
N TYR A 9 -15.80 4.23 -1.62
CA TYR A 9 -15.51 4.04 -3.05
C TYR A 9 -14.08 4.45 -3.41
N TYR A 10 -13.55 5.46 -2.73
CA TYR A 10 -12.20 5.95 -2.95
C TYR A 10 -11.13 4.91 -2.58
N GLY A 11 -11.25 4.33 -1.39
CA GLY A 11 -10.36 3.27 -0.91
C GLY A 11 -10.48 1.99 -1.75
N GLU A 12 -11.72 1.57 -2.06
CA GLU A 12 -11.98 0.39 -2.90
C GLU A 12 -11.36 0.52 -4.30
N SER A 13 -11.51 1.68 -4.94
CA SER A 13 -10.92 1.93 -6.26
C SER A 13 -9.39 1.85 -6.22
N ALA A 14 -8.75 2.33 -5.15
CA ALA A 14 -7.31 2.23 -4.97
C ALA A 14 -6.84 0.79 -4.71
N MET A 15 -7.53 0.05 -3.84
CA MET A 15 -7.22 -1.36 -3.55
C MET A 15 -7.40 -2.25 -4.78
N THR A 16 -8.47 -2.04 -5.54
CA THR A 16 -8.74 -2.77 -6.79
C THR A 16 -7.66 -2.49 -7.82
N ALA A 17 -7.29 -1.22 -8.02
CA ALA A 17 -6.25 -0.83 -8.97
C ALA A 17 -4.86 -1.33 -8.57
N ALA A 18 -4.61 -1.50 -7.27
CA ALA A 18 -3.40 -2.12 -6.76
C ALA A 18 -3.42 -3.66 -6.83
N GLY A 19 -4.56 -4.28 -7.16
CA GLY A 19 -4.73 -5.74 -7.14
C GLY A 19 -4.80 -6.34 -5.72
N LEU A 20 -4.98 -5.52 -4.68
CA LEU A 20 -4.94 -5.93 -3.27
C LEU A 20 -6.34 -6.08 -2.64
N GLU A 21 -7.41 -5.85 -3.40
CA GLU A 21 -8.79 -5.98 -2.91
C GLU A 21 -9.05 -7.31 -2.22
N HIS A 22 -8.69 -8.43 -2.87
CA HIS A 22 -8.90 -9.78 -2.35
C HIS A 22 -8.16 -10.05 -1.02
N VAL A 23 -7.09 -9.29 -0.75
CA VAL A 23 -6.31 -9.40 0.48
C VAL A 23 -6.92 -8.52 1.58
N VAL A 24 -7.29 -7.29 1.24
CA VAL A 24 -7.66 -6.26 2.23
C VAL A 24 -9.15 -6.35 2.59
N GLN A 25 -10.02 -6.61 1.62
CA GLN A 25 -11.48 -6.57 1.80
C GLN A 25 -12.01 -7.60 2.82
N PRO A 26 -11.56 -8.86 2.84
CA PRO A 26 -12.03 -9.83 3.84
C PRO A 26 -11.71 -9.39 5.28
N ARG A 27 -10.57 -8.70 5.46
CA ARG A 27 -10.12 -8.22 6.77
C ARG A 27 -10.88 -6.95 7.19
N LEU A 28 -11.18 -6.05 6.27
CA LEU A 28 -12.05 -4.90 6.53
C LEU A 28 -13.45 -5.31 6.98
N GLN A 29 -13.95 -6.46 6.50
CA GLN A 29 -15.24 -7.01 6.93
C GLN A 29 -15.18 -7.68 8.32
N HIS A 30 -14.03 -8.27 8.68
CA HIS A 30 -13.85 -8.99 9.95
C HIS A 30 -13.44 -8.10 11.11
N TYR A 31 -12.74 -6.99 10.87
CA TYR A 31 -12.19 -6.13 11.91
C TYR A 31 -12.80 -4.73 11.84
N SER A 32 -13.25 -4.22 12.99
CA SER A 32 -13.81 -2.87 13.13
C SER A 32 -12.76 -1.78 13.30
N ASN A 33 -11.48 -2.15 13.45
CA ASN A 33 -10.38 -1.24 13.70
C ASN A 33 -9.30 -1.40 12.62
N THR A 34 -8.94 -0.28 11.99
CA THR A 34 -7.87 -0.21 10.99
C THR A 34 -6.53 -0.75 11.50
N GLY A 35 -6.20 -0.51 12.78
CA GLY A 35 -4.97 -1.02 13.37
C GLY A 35 -4.92 -2.55 13.40
N ASP A 36 -6.04 -3.19 13.72
CA ASP A 36 -6.14 -4.66 13.73
C ASP A 36 -6.08 -5.22 12.32
N VAL A 37 -6.69 -4.55 11.33
CA VAL A 37 -6.59 -4.91 9.91
C VAL A 37 -5.13 -4.90 9.46
N ILE A 38 -4.39 -3.83 9.75
CA ILE A 38 -2.96 -3.69 9.39
C ILE A 38 -2.14 -4.78 10.06
N LEU A 39 -2.34 -5.00 11.37
CA LEU A 39 -1.61 -6.01 12.12
C LEU A 39 -1.84 -7.41 11.55
N GLN A 40 -3.07 -7.73 11.16
CA GLN A 40 -3.42 -9.03 10.60
C GLN A 40 -2.92 -9.22 9.16
N LEU A 41 -2.81 -8.14 8.39
CA LEU A 41 -2.13 -8.17 7.08
C LEU A 41 -0.65 -8.49 7.27
N CYS A 42 0.04 -7.76 8.14
CA CYS A 42 1.47 -7.97 8.37
C CYS A 42 1.81 -9.32 9.02
N LYS A 43 0.89 -9.91 9.80
CA LYS A 43 1.11 -11.20 10.46
C LYS A 43 0.89 -12.40 9.54
N ASN A 44 -0.08 -12.33 8.63
CA ASN A 44 -0.56 -13.49 7.89
C ASN A 44 -0.19 -13.48 6.41
N GLU A 45 0.24 -12.33 5.88
CA GLU A 45 0.70 -12.21 4.49
C GLU A 45 2.23 -12.28 4.41
N ASP A 46 2.74 -12.63 3.23
CA ASP A 46 4.17 -12.61 2.98
C ASP A 46 4.73 -11.17 2.94
N ARG A 47 6.06 -11.06 2.97
CA ARG A 47 6.76 -9.76 2.97
C ARG A 47 6.42 -8.91 1.74
N THR A 48 6.15 -9.53 0.60
CA THR A 48 5.83 -8.83 -0.65
C THR A 48 4.46 -8.20 -0.55
N VAL A 49 3.44 -8.97 -0.21
CA VAL A 49 2.06 -8.50 -0.08
C VAL A 49 1.95 -7.49 1.07
N ALA A 50 2.57 -7.75 2.22
CA ALA A 50 2.61 -6.80 3.32
C ALA A 50 3.26 -5.47 2.92
N GLY A 51 4.33 -5.53 2.13
CA GLY A 51 5.00 -4.33 1.60
C GLY A 51 4.16 -3.56 0.58
N GLN A 52 3.46 -4.25 -0.31
CA GLN A 52 2.51 -3.65 -1.26
C GLN A 52 1.36 -2.93 -0.52
N VAL A 53 0.80 -3.56 0.50
CA VAL A 53 -0.22 -2.96 1.38
C VAL A 53 0.33 -1.73 2.09
N ALA A 54 1.55 -1.82 2.66
CA ALA A 54 2.18 -0.69 3.33
C ALA A 54 2.39 0.50 2.39
N MET A 55 2.84 0.26 1.15
CA MET A 55 3.00 1.30 0.14
C MET A 55 1.66 1.92 -0.25
N LEU A 56 0.60 1.11 -0.38
CA LEU A 56 -0.75 1.62 -0.66
C LEU A 56 -1.25 2.53 0.47
N LEU A 57 -1.10 2.11 1.73
CA LEU A 57 -1.46 2.93 2.90
C LEU A 57 -0.68 4.25 2.93
N TRP A 58 0.62 4.19 2.64
CA TRP A 58 1.48 5.36 2.57
C TRP A 58 1.00 6.36 1.51
N VAL A 59 0.70 5.89 0.29
CA VAL A 59 0.23 6.76 -0.81
C VAL A 59 -1.15 7.36 -0.50
N LEU A 60 -2.06 6.58 0.08
CA LEU A 60 -3.38 7.08 0.52
C LEU A 60 -3.25 8.15 1.60
N TRP A 61 -2.37 7.92 2.58
CA TRP A 61 -2.04 8.90 3.62
C TRP A 61 -1.43 10.18 3.03
N ASN A 62 -0.46 10.04 2.12
CA ASN A 62 0.16 11.18 1.45
C ASN A 62 -0.85 12.03 0.69
N ASN A 63 -1.76 11.39 -0.06
CA ASN A 63 -2.79 12.12 -0.79
C ASN A 63 -3.82 12.77 0.13
N ARG A 64 -4.17 12.13 1.27
CA ARG A 64 -4.99 12.77 2.30
C ARG A 64 -4.34 14.05 2.81
N ASN A 65 -3.03 14.04 3.05
CA ASN A 65 -2.29 15.22 3.48
C ASN A 65 -2.29 16.31 2.40
N ASN A 66 -2.05 15.94 1.13
CA ASN A 66 -2.11 16.91 0.03
C ASN A 66 -3.51 17.55 -0.10
N SER A 67 -4.57 16.80 0.14
CA SER A 67 -5.93 17.36 0.11
C SER A 67 -6.16 18.33 1.27
N LEU A 68 -5.55 18.10 2.44
CA LEU A 68 -5.70 18.97 3.61
C LEU A 68 -4.87 20.25 3.50
N TRP A 69 -3.66 20.15 2.96
CA TRP A 69 -2.70 21.25 2.95
C TRP A 69 -2.66 22.02 1.62
N ASN A 70 -2.99 21.39 0.51
CA ASN A 70 -2.80 21.93 -0.84
C ASN A 70 -4.08 21.92 -1.70
N ASP A 71 -5.24 21.55 -1.14
CA ASP A 71 -6.52 21.38 -1.84
C ASP A 71 -6.42 20.50 -3.12
N SER A 72 -5.48 19.57 -3.11
CA SER A 72 -5.20 18.68 -4.24
C SER A 72 -5.46 17.23 -3.85
N LYS A 73 -6.30 16.54 -4.62
CA LYS A 73 -6.69 15.16 -4.36
C LYS A 73 -6.68 14.33 -5.64
N GLU A 74 -5.77 13.37 -5.70
CA GLU A 74 -5.70 12.40 -6.81
C GLU A 74 -6.82 11.34 -6.70
N PRO A 75 -7.32 10.80 -7.83
CA PRO A 75 -8.30 9.70 -7.83
C PRO A 75 -7.72 8.40 -7.25
N GLY A 76 -8.56 7.61 -6.57
CA GLY A 76 -8.17 6.35 -5.92
C GLY A 76 -7.48 5.37 -6.88
N ARG A 77 -8.03 5.16 -8.09
CA ARG A 77 -7.41 4.31 -9.12
C ARG A 77 -5.97 4.71 -9.43
N SER A 78 -5.70 6.00 -9.61
CA SER A 78 -4.35 6.52 -9.89
C SER A 78 -3.41 6.25 -8.73
N LEU A 79 -3.89 6.41 -7.50
CA LEU A 79 -3.11 6.10 -6.31
C LEU A 79 -2.77 4.61 -6.17
N GLY A 80 -3.70 3.71 -6.51
CA GLY A 80 -3.43 2.28 -6.51
C GLY A 80 -2.31 1.89 -7.47
N ILE A 81 -2.35 2.43 -8.69
CA ILE A 81 -1.30 2.24 -9.70
C ILE A 81 0.04 2.82 -9.20
N LYS A 82 0.02 4.05 -8.68
CA LYS A 82 1.20 4.74 -8.14
C LYS A 82 1.84 3.96 -7.00
N ALA A 83 1.04 3.41 -6.09
CA ALA A 83 1.53 2.58 -4.99
C ALA A 83 2.28 1.34 -5.50
N MET A 84 1.75 0.68 -6.53
CA MET A 84 2.39 -0.53 -7.08
C MET A 84 3.68 -0.21 -7.83
N GLN A 85 3.72 0.91 -8.56
CA GLN A 85 4.95 1.40 -9.20
C GLN A 85 6.03 1.71 -8.17
N LEU A 86 5.70 2.47 -7.13
CA LEU A 86 6.65 2.80 -6.05
C LEU A 86 7.15 1.56 -5.31
N TRP A 87 6.29 0.57 -5.08
CA TRP A 87 6.69 -0.71 -4.50
C TRP A 87 7.65 -1.48 -5.40
N GLN A 88 7.37 -1.56 -6.71
CA GLN A 88 8.22 -2.25 -7.68
C GLN A 88 9.61 -1.61 -7.77
N GLU A 89 9.67 -0.28 -7.85
CA GLU A 89 10.92 0.49 -7.84
C GLU A 89 11.72 0.21 -6.58
N TRP A 90 11.10 0.35 -5.39
CA TRP A 90 11.77 0.07 -4.12
C TRP A 90 12.28 -1.37 -4.05
N ASN A 91 11.45 -2.35 -4.43
CA ASN A 91 11.82 -3.76 -4.39
C ASN A 91 12.98 -4.08 -5.33
N SER A 92 13.04 -3.45 -6.51
CA SER A 92 14.15 -3.60 -7.44
C SER A 92 15.48 -3.10 -6.84
N VAL A 93 15.45 -1.95 -6.17
CA VAL A 93 16.63 -1.36 -5.52
C VAL A 93 17.10 -2.26 -4.37
N GLN A 94 16.17 -2.82 -3.59
CA GLN A 94 16.50 -3.75 -2.51
C GLN A 94 17.17 -5.04 -3.01
N GLN A 95 16.70 -5.60 -4.12
CA GLN A 95 17.32 -6.79 -4.72
C GLN A 95 18.74 -6.49 -5.24
N GLN A 96 18.95 -5.31 -5.83
CA GLN A 96 20.28 -4.88 -6.27
C GLN A 96 21.24 -4.72 -5.09
N GLN A 97 20.80 -4.10 -3.99
CA GLN A 97 21.61 -3.95 -2.77
C GLN A 97 21.96 -5.30 -2.13
N GLN A 98 21.03 -6.24 -2.08
CA GLN A 98 21.33 -7.58 -1.54
C GLN A 98 22.37 -8.33 -2.38
N SER A 99 22.29 -8.18 -3.72
CA SER A 99 23.24 -8.79 -4.65
C SER A 99 24.66 -8.24 -4.48
N THR A 100 24.81 -6.92 -4.30
CA THR A 100 26.12 -6.29 -4.09
C THR A 100 26.70 -6.62 -2.72
N THR A 101 25.88 -6.70 -1.66
CA THR A 101 26.34 -7.12 -0.33
C THR A 101 26.82 -8.58 -0.32
N GLN A 102 26.15 -9.49 -1.02
CA GLN A 102 26.61 -10.89 -1.12
C GLN A 102 27.94 -11.02 -1.86
N GLN A 103 28.17 -10.23 -2.91
CA GLN A 103 29.45 -10.25 -3.64
C GLN A 103 30.64 -9.76 -2.79
N GLN A 104 30.43 -8.79 -1.90
CA GLN A 104 31.48 -8.30 -1.00
C GLN A 104 31.86 -9.33 0.07
N HIS A 105 30.91 -10.13 0.55
CA HIS A 105 31.16 -11.16 1.56
C HIS A 105 31.82 -12.44 0.99
N ILE A 106 31.80 -12.64 -0.34
CA ILE A 106 32.48 -13.77 -1.00
C ILE A 106 33.96 -13.43 -1.31
N GLN A 107 34.33 -12.14 -1.25
CA GLN A 107 35.68 -11.65 -1.56
C GLN A 107 36.50 -11.21 -0.34
N SER A 108 36.01 -11.47 0.88
CA SER A 108 36.74 -11.24 2.15
C SER A 108 36.99 -12.56 2.88
#